data_AF-A0A351YG59-F1
#
_entry.id   AF-A0A351YG59-F1
#
_cell.length_a   1.000
_cell.length_b   1.000
_cell.length_c   1.000
_cell.angle_alpha   90.00
_cell.angle_beta   90.00
_cell.angle_gamma   90.00
#
_symmetry.space_group_name_H-M   'P 1'
#
loop_
_entity.id
_entity.type
_entity.pdbx_description
1 polymer ?
#
loop_
_entity_poly.entity_id
_entity_poly.type
_entity_poly.pdbx_seq_one_letter_code
_entity_poly.pdbx_strand_id
1 'polypeptide(L)' 'AGTIYHYLDDTRVNIVLAEAGGLGIETGQSAATINLGRMGVLHGSRTLVMQDADGQVLEPYSISAGLDYPG' A
#
# COMPACT_ATOMS: atom_id res chain seq x y z
N ALA A 1 4.71 0.37 -11.20
CA ALA A 1 3.63 0.79 -12.13
C ALA A 1 3.97 0.62 -13.63
N GLY A 2 5.12 0.07 -14.02
CA GLY A 2 5.48 -0.05 -15.45
C GLY A 2 4.49 -0.87 -16.29
N THR A 3 4.00 -1.99 -15.73
CA THR A 3 3.08 -2.91 -16.44
C THR A 3 1.75 -2.27 -16.87
N ILE A 4 1.24 -1.29 -16.12
CA ILE A 4 -0.10 -0.71 -16.36
C ILE A 4 -0.09 0.58 -17.17
N TYR A 5 1.08 1.22 -17.33
CA TYR A 5 1.20 2.55 -17.95
C TYR A 5 0.57 2.63 -19.35
N HIS A 6 0.77 1.59 -20.17
CA HIS A 6 0.26 1.53 -21.54
C HIS A 6 -1.27 1.40 -21.66
N TYR A 7 -1.96 1.12 -20.54
CA TYR A 7 -3.39 0.84 -20.52
C TYR A 7 -4.20 1.90 -19.77
N LEU A 8 -3.57 2.97 -19.27
CA LEU A 8 -4.23 3.98 -18.44
C LEU A 8 -5.43 4.64 -19.13
N ASP A 9 -5.35 4.83 -20.45
CA ASP A 9 -6.39 5.48 -21.25
C ASP A 9 -7.30 4.47 -22.01
N ASP A 10 -7.09 3.15 -21.85
CA ASP A 10 -7.90 2.13 -22.52
C ASP A 10 -9.02 1.64 -21.60
N THR A 11 -10.21 2.22 -21.76
CA THR A 11 -11.39 1.89 -20.93
C THR A 11 -11.93 0.47 -21.12
N ARG A 12 -11.40 -0.30 -22.07
CA ARG A 12 -11.75 -1.72 -22.25
C ARG A 12 -10.95 -2.63 -21.32
N VAL A 13 -9.87 -2.11 -20.74
CA VAL A 13 -8.94 -2.86 -19.89
C VAL A 13 -9.24 -2.57 -18.42
N ASN A 14 -9.57 -3.61 -17.67
CA ASN A 14 -9.72 -3.51 -16.22
C ASN A 14 -8.35 -3.68 -15.55
N ILE A 15 -7.89 -2.65 -14.84
CA ILE A 15 -6.66 -2.69 -14.05
C ILE A 15 -7.01 -3.11 -12.63
N VAL A 16 -6.45 -4.25 -12.19
CA VAL A 16 -6.60 -4.76 -10.83
C VAL A 16 -5.21 -4.88 -10.20
N LEU A 17 -5.02 -4.23 -9.05
CA LEU A 17 -3.82 -4.29 -8.25
C LEU A 17 -4.17 -4.89 -6.88
N ALA A 18 -3.24 -5.65 -6.31
CA ALA A 18 -3.42 -6.29 -5.01
C ALA A 18 -2.29 -5.88 -4.06
N GLU A 19 -2.66 -5.65 -2.81
CA GLU A 19 -1.72 -5.40 -1.71
C GLU A 19 -1.61 -6.63 -0.80
N ALA A 20 -0.57 -6.67 0.04
CA ALA A 20 -0.38 -7.77 0.96
C ALA A 20 -1.32 -7.66 2.17
N GLY A 21 -2.33 -8.53 2.21
CA GLY A 21 -3.28 -8.62 3.33
C GLY A 21 -2.68 -9.11 4.64
N GLY A 22 -1.44 -9.63 4.64
CA GLY A 22 -0.77 -10.14 5.84
C GLY A 22 -1.56 -11.28 6.50
N LEU A 23 -1.77 -11.20 7.82
CA LEU A 23 -2.65 -12.11 8.55
C LEU A 23 -4.13 -11.68 8.52
N GLY A 24 -4.44 -10.60 7.81
CA GLY A 24 -5.77 -10.01 7.66
C GLY A 24 -5.74 -8.51 7.98
N ILE A 25 -6.47 -7.72 7.20
CA ILE A 25 -6.46 -6.25 7.30
C ILE A 25 -6.96 -5.71 8.64
N GLU A 26 -7.79 -6.48 9.35
CA GLU A 26 -8.33 -6.12 10.66
C GLU A 26 -7.41 -6.50 11.83
N THR A 27 -6.34 -7.27 11.56
CA THR A 27 -5.47 -7.82 12.61
C THR A 27 -4.39 -6.85 13.09
N GLY A 28 -4.18 -5.75 12.37
CA GLY A 28 -3.03 -4.87 12.52
C GLY A 28 -1.72 -5.43 11.93
N GLN A 29 -1.74 -6.66 11.39
CA GLN A 29 -0.60 -7.30 10.73
C GLN A 29 -0.86 -7.43 9.23
N SER A 30 -0.69 -6.34 8.49
CA SER A 30 -0.87 -6.23 7.05
C SER A 30 0.09 -5.19 6.46
N ALA A 31 0.30 -5.23 5.14
CA ALA A 31 0.99 -4.18 4.37
C ALA A 31 0.06 -3.64 3.27
N ALA A 32 -1.24 -3.53 3.56
CA ALA A 32 -2.25 -3.00 2.64
C ALA A 32 -2.39 -1.47 2.78
N THR A 33 -1.35 -0.74 2.37
CA THR A 33 -1.22 0.71 2.57
C THR A 33 -2.37 1.53 1.98
N ILE A 34 -2.89 1.17 0.80
CA ILE A 34 -4.02 1.88 0.17
C ILE A 34 -5.30 1.69 0.98
N ASN A 35 -5.48 0.53 1.60
CA ASN A 35 -6.66 0.22 2.41
C ASN A 35 -6.58 0.77 3.84
N LEU A 36 -5.41 0.72 4.47
CA LEU A 36 -5.22 1.00 5.90
C LEU A 36 -4.48 2.30 6.19
N GLY A 37 -3.79 2.84 5.18
CA GLY A 37 -2.97 4.02 5.30
C GLY A 37 -3.77 5.31 5.21
N ARG A 38 -3.08 6.40 5.49
CA ARG A 38 -3.61 7.77 5.37
C ARG A 38 -2.53 8.68 4.81
N MET A 39 -2.93 9.83 4.27
CA MET A 39 -1.98 10.77 3.67
C MET A 39 -0.88 11.16 4.66
N GLY A 40 0.37 10.95 4.25
CA GLY A 40 1.58 11.24 5.02
C GLY A 40 2.76 11.56 4.10
N VAL A 41 3.92 11.78 4.70
CA VAL A 41 5.19 11.94 3.97
C VAL A 41 6.15 10.88 4.47
N LEU A 42 6.60 10.01 3.57
CA LEU A 42 7.59 8.98 3.88
C LEU A 42 8.63 8.95 2.76
N HIS A 43 9.91 8.85 3.12
CA HIS A 43 11.03 8.76 2.19
C HIS A 43 11.02 9.82 1.07
N GLY A 44 10.62 11.06 1.40
CA GLY A 44 10.63 12.20 0.47
C GLY A 44 9.42 12.31 -0.47
N SER A 45 8.39 11.47 -0.31
CA SER A 45 7.16 11.52 -1.11
C SER A 45 5.93 11.72 -0.23
N ARG A 46 4.96 12.51 -0.72
CA ARG A 46 3.63 12.64 -0.10
C ARG A 46 2.68 11.61 -0.72
N THR A 47 2.32 10.59 0.05
CA THR A 47 1.52 9.44 -0.40
C THR A 47 0.66 8.90 0.75
N LEU A 48 -0.06 7.81 0.54
CA LEU A 48 -0.65 7.02 1.62
C LEU A 48 0.47 6.30 2.38
N VAL A 49 0.42 6.35 3.70
CA VAL A 49 1.39 5.71 4.60
C VAL A 49 0.59 5.06 5.74
N MET A 50 1.00 3.87 6.16
CA MET A 50 0.52 3.24 7.38
C MET A 50 1.19 3.94 8.58
N GLN A 51 0.40 4.69 9.34
CA GLN A 51 0.89 5.51 10.46
C GLN A 51 -0.16 5.68 11.55
N ASP A 52 0.29 5.80 12.80
CA ASP A 52 -0.52 6.03 13.99
C ASP A 52 -1.03 7.47 14.10
N ALA A 53 -1.91 7.75 15.06
CA ALA A 53 -2.55 9.06 15.25
C ALA A 53 -1.56 10.24 15.25
N ASP A 54 -0.35 10.02 15.77
CA ASP A 54 0.69 11.04 15.90
C ASP A 54 1.62 11.14 14.67
N GLY A 55 1.38 10.31 13.65
CA GLY A 55 2.13 10.28 12.40
C GLY A 55 3.38 9.40 12.44
N GLN A 56 3.53 8.55 13.46
CA GLN A 56 4.60 7.56 13.49
C GLN A 56 4.28 6.42 12.52
N VAL A 57 5.28 5.98 11.76
CA VAL A 57 5.13 4.88 10.79
C VAL A 57 4.84 3.59 11.55
N LEU A 58 3.79 2.89 11.12
CA LEU A 58 3.46 1.55 11.62
C LEU A 58 4.29 0.50 10.89
N GLU A 59 4.67 -0.56 11.61
CA GLU A 59 5.40 -1.68 11.01
C GLU A 59 4.44 -2.50 10.13
N PRO A 60 4.76 -2.69 8.83
CA PRO A 60 3.94 -3.51 7.95
C PRO A 60 4.14 -4.99 8.29
N TYR A 61 3.24 -5.84 7.76
CA TYR A 61 3.48 -7.28 7.75
C TYR A 61 3.03 -7.94 6.45
N SER A 62 3.95 -8.70 5.85
CA SER A 62 3.71 -9.60 4.74
C SER A 62 4.64 -10.81 4.83
N ILE A 63 4.14 -12.01 4.54
CA ILE A 63 5.01 -13.20 4.36
C ILE A 63 6.00 -13.02 3.20
N SER A 64 5.63 -12.20 2.21
CA SER A 64 6.50 -11.85 1.10
C SER A 64 7.26 -10.57 1.43
N ALA A 65 8.58 -10.69 1.65
CA ALA A 65 9.46 -9.57 1.98
C ALA A 65 9.42 -8.44 0.92
N GLY A 66 9.16 -8.76 -0.35
CA GLY A 66 9.06 -7.76 -1.41
C GLY A 66 7.81 -6.86 -1.34
N LEU A 67 6.83 -7.22 -0.51
CA LEU A 67 5.59 -6.46 -0.30
C LEU A 67 5.49 -5.91 1.14
N ASP A 68 6.51 -6.13 1.97
CA ASP A 68 6.51 -5.76 3.39
C ASP A 68 6.97 -4.30 3.57
N TYR A 69 6.12 -3.35 3.14
CA TYR A 69 6.44 -1.93 3.09
C TYR A 69 5.24 -1.07 3.54
N PRO A 70 5.45 -0.02 4.37
CA PRO A 70 4.33 0.74 4.98
C PRO A 70 3.86 1.93 4.15
N GLY A 71 4.43 2.16 2.95
CA GLY A 71 4.10 3.29 2.07
C GLY A 71 3.62 2.86 0.70
#